data_AF-A0A926TGL7-F1
#
_entry.id   AF-A0A926TGL7-F1
#
_cell.length_a   1.000
_cell.length_b   1.000
_cell.length_c   1.000
_cell.angle_alpha   90.00
_cell.angle_beta   90.00
_cell.angle_gamma   90.00
#
_symmetry.space_group_name_H-M   'P 1'
#
loop_
_entity.id
_entity.type
_entity.pdbx_description
1 polymer ?
#
loop_
_entity_poly.entity_id
_entity_poly.type
_entity_poly.pdbx_seq_one_letter_code
_entity_poly.pdbx_strand_id
1 'polypeptide(L)'
;MAPADSGAVVEAGTVSKWLTQNGFEHEFLGLDASSVELIKVEPDLLIPFATALYAYGFNYLQCQGAYDAGPGQELVSFYHLIKVSDDVDRPEEVRLKVFLPRDNPRVPSVYWIWKTADWQERESFDMYGIIYEGHPNLKRLLMPEDWVGYPLRKDYISPDFYELQDAY
;
A
#
# COMPACT_ATOMS: atom_id res chain seq x y z
N MET A 1 -32.10 -11.39 5.16
CA MET A 1 -31.26 -11.64 3.97
C MET A 1 -31.03 -10.28 3.33
N ALA A 2 -29.94 -9.61 3.70
CA ALA A 2 -29.62 -8.29 3.15
C ALA A 2 -29.32 -8.45 1.65
N PRO A 3 -29.78 -7.53 0.79
CA PRO A 3 -29.51 -7.62 -0.64
C PRO A 3 -28.01 -7.45 -0.87
N ALA A 4 -27.42 -8.35 -1.65
CA ALA A 4 -26.07 -8.20 -2.17
C ALA A 4 -26.04 -6.91 -3.00
N ASP A 5 -25.19 -5.97 -2.60
CA ASP A 5 -24.94 -4.75 -3.35
C ASP A 5 -24.36 -5.14 -4.70
N SER A 6 -25.18 -5.06 -5.75
CA SER A 6 -24.77 -5.29 -7.12
C SER A 6 -23.92 -4.10 -7.54
N GLY A 7 -22.64 -4.15 -7.19
CA GLY A 7 -21.65 -3.14 -7.52
C GLY A 7 -21.72 -2.82 -9.01
N ALA A 8 -22.02 -1.56 -9.32
CA ALA A 8 -21.95 -1.06 -10.68
C ALA A 8 -20.54 -1.36 -11.22
N VAL A 9 -20.46 -2.06 -12.35
CA VAL A 9 -19.19 -2.35 -13.02
C VAL A 9 -18.57 -1.00 -13.39
N VAL A 10 -17.61 -0.56 -12.59
CA VAL A 10 -16.88 0.69 -12.86
C VAL A 10 -16.03 0.44 -14.10
N GLU A 11 -16.13 1.34 -15.08
CA GLU A 11 -15.36 1.21 -16.31
C GLU A 11 -13.87 1.27 -15.99
N ALA A 12 -13.13 0.23 -16.41
CA ALA A 12 -11.68 0.17 -16.25
C ALA A 12 -11.00 1.40 -16.88
N GLY A 13 -10.08 2.00 -16.13
CA GLY A 13 -9.27 3.13 -16.60
C GLY A 13 -8.17 2.70 -17.59
N THR A 14 -7.33 3.64 -17.98
CA THR A 14 -6.25 3.45 -18.97
C THR A 14 -5.25 2.41 -18.50
N VAL A 15 -4.81 2.49 -17.24
CA VAL A 15 -3.79 1.58 -16.69
C VAL A 15 -4.36 0.19 -16.54
N SER A 16 -5.59 0.07 -16.03
CA SER A 16 -6.31 -1.19 -15.92
C SER A 16 -6.52 -1.87 -17.29
N LYS A 17 -6.90 -1.10 -18.32
CA LYS A 17 -7.03 -1.60 -19.70
C LYS A 17 -5.68 -2.09 -20.23
N TRP A 18 -4.60 -1.36 -20.00
CA TRP A 18 -3.25 -1.77 -20.42
C TRP A 18 -2.80 -3.06 -19.72
N LEU A 19 -2.98 -3.17 -18.40
CA LEU A 19 -2.65 -4.38 -17.64
C LEU A 19 -3.40 -5.60 -18.17
N THR A 20 -4.71 -5.47 -18.43
CA THR A 20 -5.54 -6.54 -18.99
C THR A 20 -5.03 -6.99 -20.36
N GLN A 21 -4.65 -6.05 -21.24
CA GLN A 21 -4.10 -6.35 -22.57
C GLN A 21 -2.76 -7.08 -22.51
N ASN A 22 -1.99 -6.89 -21.43
CA ASN A 22 -0.70 -7.54 -21.20
C ASN A 22 -0.81 -8.83 -20.36
N GLY A 23 -2.04 -9.32 -20.12
CA GLY A 23 -2.28 -10.59 -19.43
C GLY A 23 -2.21 -10.53 -17.91
N PHE A 24 -2.27 -9.33 -17.32
CA PHE A 24 -2.31 -9.14 -15.87
C PHE A 24 -3.76 -9.11 -15.38
N GLU A 25 -4.24 -10.23 -14.85
CA GLU A 25 -5.54 -10.29 -14.16
C GLU A 25 -5.48 -9.51 -12.84
N HIS A 26 -6.38 -8.55 -12.67
CA HIS A 26 -6.46 -7.71 -11.47
C HIS A 26 -7.90 -7.28 -11.20
N GLU A 27 -8.16 -6.85 -9.98
CA GLU A 27 -9.45 -6.31 -9.59
C GLU A 27 -9.39 -4.76 -9.61
N PHE A 28 -10.20 -4.14 -10.44
CA PHE A 28 -10.34 -2.69 -10.49
C PHE A 28 -11.32 -2.22 -9.41
N LEU A 29 -10.84 -1.42 -8.46
CA LEU A 29 -11.63 -0.93 -7.33
C LEU A 29 -12.38 0.38 -7.64
N GLY A 30 -12.13 0.97 -8.81
CA GLY A 30 -12.70 2.25 -9.23
C GLY A 30 -11.71 3.41 -9.16
N LEU A 31 -12.25 4.62 -9.17
CA LEU A 31 -11.47 5.86 -9.11
C LEU A 31 -11.54 6.45 -7.70
N ASP A 32 -10.42 7.04 -7.25
CA ASP A 32 -10.40 7.85 -6.02
C ASP A 32 -11.06 9.22 -6.24
N ALA A 33 -11.23 10.00 -5.17
CA ALA A 33 -11.80 11.35 -5.22
C ALA A 33 -11.04 12.32 -6.16
N SER A 34 -9.77 12.03 -6.44
CA SER A 34 -8.93 12.77 -7.39
C SER A 34 -8.89 12.13 -8.79
N SER A 35 -9.80 11.20 -9.10
CA SER A 35 -9.88 10.46 -10.37
C SER A 35 -8.68 9.57 -10.67
N VAL A 36 -7.96 9.11 -9.64
CA VAL A 36 -6.83 8.17 -9.77
C VAL A 36 -7.33 6.73 -9.75
N GLU A 37 -6.82 5.89 -10.64
CA GLU A 37 -7.18 4.46 -10.70
C GLU A 37 -6.72 3.71 -9.46
N LEU A 38 -7.64 2.97 -8.84
CA LEU A 38 -7.36 2.08 -7.72
C LEU A 38 -7.39 0.62 -8.22
N ILE A 39 -6.26 -0.06 -8.10
CA ILE A 39 -6.10 -1.44 -8.56
C ILE A 39 -5.74 -2.32 -7.37
N LYS A 40 -6.55 -3.35 -7.12
CA LYS A 40 -6.23 -4.37 -6.13
C LYS A 40 -5.30 -5.41 -6.76
N VAL A 41 -4.25 -5.72 -6.03
CA VAL A 41 -3.21 -6.67 -6.44
C VAL A 41 -2.98 -7.66 -5.31
N GLU A 42 -2.93 -8.95 -5.66
CA GLU A 42 -2.58 -10.00 -4.70
C GLU A 42 -1.11 -9.89 -4.28
N PRO A 43 -0.76 -10.17 -3.01
CA PRO A 43 0.61 -9.97 -2.50
C PRO A 43 1.69 -10.67 -3.34
N ASP A 44 1.41 -11.91 -3.80
CA ASP A 44 2.33 -12.73 -4.58
C ASP A 44 2.59 -12.16 -6.00
N LEU A 45 1.64 -11.36 -6.50
CA LEU A 45 1.71 -10.75 -7.83
C LEU A 45 2.28 -9.32 -7.80
N LEU A 46 2.55 -8.76 -6.61
CA LEU A 46 3.00 -7.37 -6.49
C LEU A 46 4.27 -7.09 -7.30
N ILE A 47 5.29 -7.95 -7.25
CA ILE A 47 6.55 -7.73 -7.96
C ILE A 47 6.37 -7.77 -9.49
N PRO A 48 5.67 -8.76 -10.08
CA PRO A 48 5.31 -8.73 -11.49
C PRO A 48 4.58 -7.44 -11.91
N PHE A 49 3.56 -7.02 -11.15
CA PHE A 49 2.80 -5.80 -11.45
C PHE A 49 3.69 -4.56 -11.36
N ALA A 50 4.46 -4.43 -10.29
CA ALA A 50 5.36 -3.32 -10.07
C ALA A 50 6.42 -3.21 -11.19
N THR A 51 6.97 -4.35 -11.62
CA THR A 51 7.95 -4.41 -12.71
C THR A 51 7.32 -4.03 -14.04
N ALA A 52 6.12 -4.51 -14.33
CA ALA A 52 5.38 -4.17 -15.54
C ALA A 52 5.04 -2.68 -15.60
N LEU A 53 4.59 -2.10 -14.49
CA LEU A 53 4.26 -0.68 -14.39
C LEU A 53 5.51 0.20 -14.49
N TYR A 54 6.63 -0.22 -13.91
CA TYR A 54 7.91 0.45 -14.11
C TYR A 54 8.30 0.47 -15.59
N ALA A 55 8.18 -0.68 -16.29
CA ALA A 55 8.45 -0.78 -17.72
C ALA A 55 7.46 0.03 -18.59
N TYR A 56 6.20 0.16 -18.16
CA TYR A 56 5.20 1.01 -18.80
C TYR A 56 5.50 2.52 -18.67
N GLY A 57 6.28 2.88 -17.66
CA GLY A 57 6.81 4.23 -17.47
C GLY A 57 6.52 4.86 -16.11
N PHE A 58 5.95 4.13 -15.15
CA PHE A 58 5.81 4.61 -13.77
C PHE A 58 7.17 4.63 -13.06
N ASN A 59 7.93 5.69 -13.33
CA ASN A 59 9.28 5.89 -12.83
C ASN A 59 9.34 6.49 -11.42
N TYR A 60 8.22 6.96 -10.87
CA TYR A 60 8.17 7.63 -9.57
C TYR A 60 7.15 6.99 -8.62
N LEU A 61 7.64 6.33 -7.57
CA LEU A 61 6.85 5.95 -6.41
C LEU A 61 6.73 7.19 -5.51
N GLN A 62 5.58 7.86 -5.54
CA GLN A 62 5.37 9.09 -4.76
C GLN A 62 5.11 8.77 -3.29
N CYS A 63 4.24 7.80 -3.03
CA CYS A 63 3.80 7.46 -1.68
C CYS A 63 3.54 5.96 -1.59
N GLN A 64 4.39 5.27 -0.86
CA GLN A 64 4.06 3.98 -0.27
C GLN A 64 3.58 4.23 1.16
N GLY A 65 2.53 3.54 1.55
CA GLY A 65 2.03 3.60 2.91
C GLY A 65 1.12 2.43 3.21
N ALA A 66 0.61 2.39 4.42
CA ALA A 66 -0.35 1.39 4.85
C ALA A 66 -1.52 2.02 5.58
N TYR A 67 -2.66 1.34 5.56
CA TYR A 67 -3.80 1.68 6.38
C TYR A 67 -4.49 0.42 6.91
N ASP A 68 -5.17 0.56 8.05
CA ASP A 68 -6.00 -0.47 8.64
C ASP A 68 -7.44 -0.28 8.13
N ALA A 69 -8.00 -1.24 7.41
CA ALA A 69 -9.35 -1.12 6.81
C ALA A 69 -10.45 -1.03 7.89
N GLY A 70 -10.16 -1.55 9.09
CA GLY A 70 -11.07 -1.49 10.22
C GLY A 70 -10.62 -2.45 11.34
N PRO A 71 -11.15 -2.28 12.57
CA PRO A 71 -10.80 -3.17 13.68
C PRO A 71 -11.16 -4.62 13.34
N GLY A 72 -10.15 -5.51 13.37
CA GLY A 72 -10.31 -6.92 13.00
C GLY A 72 -10.41 -7.20 11.49
N GLN A 73 -10.26 -6.18 10.65
CA GLN A 73 -10.23 -6.33 9.19
C GLN A 73 -8.80 -6.45 8.67
N GLU A 74 -8.67 -6.54 7.35
CA GLU A 74 -7.39 -6.64 6.65
C GLU A 74 -6.58 -5.34 6.78
N LEU A 75 -5.26 -5.50 6.77
CA LEU A 75 -4.34 -4.39 6.59
C LEU A 75 -4.16 -4.18 5.09
N VAL A 76 -3.99 -2.92 4.67
CA VAL A 76 -3.77 -2.60 3.27
C VAL A 76 -2.44 -1.88 3.13
N SER A 77 -1.52 -2.45 2.35
CA SER A 77 -0.36 -1.73 1.84
C SER A 77 -0.72 -1.12 0.49
N PHE A 78 -0.53 0.18 0.34
CA PHE A 78 -0.81 0.88 -0.90
C PHE A 78 0.44 1.53 -1.49
N TYR A 79 0.48 1.59 -2.81
CA TYR A 79 1.59 2.14 -3.58
C TYR A 79 1.02 3.11 -4.60
N HIS A 80 1.24 4.40 -4.40
CA HIS A 80 0.82 5.44 -5.33
C HIS A 80 1.99 5.80 -6.27
N LEU A 81 1.79 5.48 -7.54
CA LEU A 81 2.77 5.57 -8.60
C LEU A 81 2.38 6.70 -9.56
N ILE A 82 3.38 7.44 -10.01
CA ILE A 82 3.24 8.57 -10.92
C ILE A 82 4.23 8.40 -12.07
N LYS A 83 3.77 8.74 -13.27
CA LYS A 83 4.61 8.84 -14.46
C LYS A 83 5.15 10.25 -14.61
N VAL A 84 6.40 10.46 -14.22
CA VAL A 84 7.06 11.76 -14.27
C VAL A 84 7.80 11.90 -15.60
N SER A 85 7.53 12.98 -16.33
CA SER A 85 8.25 13.38 -17.53
C SER A 85 8.45 14.89 -17.54
N ASP A 86 9.36 15.36 -18.40
CA ASP A 86 9.55 16.80 -18.61
C ASP A 86 8.24 17.45 -19.11
N ASP A 87 7.96 18.66 -18.63
CA ASP A 87 6.85 19.53 -19.05
C ASP A 87 5.43 18.91 -19.00
N VAL A 88 5.14 18.08 -17.98
CA VAL A 88 3.81 17.48 -17.79
C VAL A 88 2.93 18.31 -16.82
N ASP A 89 1.73 18.69 -17.26
CA ASP A 89 0.74 19.41 -16.42
C ASP A 89 -0.09 18.47 -15.55
N ARG A 90 -0.41 17.27 -16.08
CA ARG A 90 -1.15 16.22 -15.37
C ARG A 90 -0.52 14.86 -15.68
N PRO A 91 0.35 14.34 -14.81
CA PRO A 91 0.93 13.02 -15.01
C PRO A 91 -0.13 11.93 -14.91
N GLU A 92 0.14 10.80 -15.54
CA GLU A 92 -0.65 9.58 -15.33
C GLU A 92 -0.32 9.01 -13.95
N GLU A 93 -1.34 8.66 -13.17
CA GLU A 93 -1.23 8.19 -11.79
C GLU A 93 -2.02 6.90 -11.60
N VAL A 94 -1.50 6.00 -10.77
CA VAL A 94 -2.20 4.78 -10.37
C VAL A 94 -1.87 4.45 -8.92
N ARG A 95 -2.84 3.89 -8.20
CA ARG A 95 -2.62 3.36 -6.85
C ARG A 95 -2.88 1.87 -6.81
N LEU A 96 -1.84 1.11 -6.49
CA LEU A 96 -1.96 -0.30 -6.17
C LEU A 96 -2.37 -0.44 -4.70
N LYS A 97 -3.26 -1.38 -4.42
CA LYS A 97 -3.67 -1.76 -3.06
C LYS A 97 -3.51 -3.25 -2.88
N VAL A 98 -2.75 -3.63 -1.87
CA VAL A 98 -2.50 -5.02 -1.49
C VAL A 98 -3.15 -5.26 -0.15
N PHE A 99 -4.16 -6.12 -0.14
CA PHE A 99 -4.88 -6.50 1.07
C PHE A 99 -4.15 -7.67 1.73
N LEU A 100 -3.94 -7.57 3.04
CA LEU A 100 -3.12 -8.48 3.82
C LEU A 100 -3.87 -8.96 5.06
N PRO A 101 -3.75 -10.25 5.40
CA PRO A 101 -4.33 -10.78 6.63
C PRO A 101 -3.60 -10.20 7.85
N ARG A 102 -4.34 -10.03 8.94
CA ARG A 102 -3.86 -9.32 10.14
C ARG A 102 -2.87 -10.12 10.99
N ASP A 103 -3.02 -11.44 11.00
CA ASP A 103 -2.22 -12.37 11.81
C ASP A 103 -0.80 -12.56 11.25
N ASN A 104 -0.63 -12.41 9.94
CA ASN A 104 0.65 -12.58 9.26
C ASN A 104 0.75 -11.72 7.99
N PRO A 105 0.72 -10.38 8.11
CA PRO A 105 0.72 -9.48 6.97
C PRO A 105 2.11 -9.45 6.32
N ARG A 106 2.30 -10.23 5.26
CA ARG A 106 3.57 -10.34 4.52
C ARG A 106 3.37 -9.93 3.08
N VAL A 107 4.28 -9.11 2.56
CA VAL A 107 4.26 -8.66 1.17
C VAL A 107 5.69 -8.50 0.66
N PRO A 108 5.97 -8.78 -0.62
CA PRO A 108 7.28 -8.48 -1.19
C PRO A 108 7.61 -6.99 -1.18
N SER A 109 8.85 -6.63 -0.86
CA SER A 109 9.35 -5.26 -0.92
C SER A 109 9.54 -4.79 -2.36
N VAL A 110 9.09 -3.57 -2.68
CA VAL A 110 9.33 -2.94 -3.99
C VAL A 110 10.62 -2.09 -4.02
N TYR A 111 11.44 -2.14 -2.97
CA TYR A 111 12.72 -1.42 -2.85
C TYR A 111 13.67 -1.65 -4.03
N TRP A 112 13.63 -2.83 -4.64
CA TRP A 112 14.49 -3.17 -5.78
C TRP A 112 14.04 -2.50 -7.08
N ILE A 113 12.79 -2.04 -7.15
CA ILE A 113 12.20 -1.34 -8.29
C ILE A 113 12.27 0.18 -8.06
N TRP A 114 11.74 0.65 -6.92
CA TRP A 114 11.81 2.05 -6.51
C TRP A 114 12.50 2.19 -5.16
N LYS A 115 13.63 2.90 -5.14
CA LYS A 115 14.41 3.14 -3.91
C LYS A 115 13.69 4.00 -2.88
N THR A 116 12.67 4.75 -3.28
CA THR A 116 11.80 5.52 -2.38
C THR A 116 11.17 4.65 -1.28
N ALA A 117 10.97 3.36 -1.56
CA ALA A 117 10.33 2.43 -0.64
C ALA A 117 11.16 2.14 0.64
N ASP A 118 12.45 2.49 0.70
CA ASP A 118 13.33 2.17 1.84
C ASP A 118 12.74 2.62 3.20
N TRP A 119 12.45 3.91 3.32
CA TRP A 119 11.92 4.45 4.56
C TRP A 119 10.41 4.24 4.70
N GLN A 120 9.67 4.29 3.58
CA GLN A 120 8.21 4.19 3.59
C GLN A 120 7.74 2.78 4.00
N GLU A 121 8.40 1.73 3.49
CA GLU A 121 8.07 0.34 3.87
C GLU A 121 8.45 0.08 5.33
N ARG A 122 9.54 0.69 5.81
CA ARG A 122 9.92 0.63 7.23
C ARG A 122 8.94 1.36 8.14
N GLU A 123 8.42 2.52 7.74
CA GLU A 123 7.36 3.21 8.46
C GLU A 123 6.10 2.34 8.53
N SER A 124 5.70 1.74 7.40
CA SER A 124 4.57 0.81 7.33
C SER A 124 4.77 -0.42 8.24
N PHE A 125 5.97 -0.96 8.30
CA PHE A 125 6.34 -2.02 9.24
C PHE A 125 6.25 -1.55 10.69
N ASP A 126 6.81 -0.39 11.01
CA ASP A 126 6.88 0.13 12.37
C ASP A 126 5.49 0.45 12.95
N MET A 127 4.63 1.02 12.13
CA MET A 127 3.30 1.50 12.52
C MET A 127 2.19 0.45 12.42
N TYR A 128 2.24 -0.41 11.40
CA TYR A 128 1.20 -1.41 11.11
C TYR A 128 1.68 -2.85 11.18
N GLY A 129 2.96 -3.12 11.33
CA GLY A 129 3.49 -4.47 11.46
C GLY A 129 3.43 -5.31 10.19
N ILE A 130 3.34 -4.66 9.03
CA ILE A 130 3.42 -5.32 7.72
C ILE A 130 4.88 -5.70 7.45
N ILE A 131 5.14 -6.97 7.19
CA ILE A 131 6.47 -7.50 6.93
C ILE A 131 6.76 -7.42 5.43
N TYR A 132 7.77 -6.62 5.07
CA TYR A 132 8.23 -6.45 3.68
C TYR A 132 9.40 -7.40 3.38
N GLU A 133 9.13 -8.43 2.59
CA GLU A 133 10.12 -9.47 2.28
C GLU A 133 11.15 -8.99 1.26
N GLY A 134 12.42 -9.26 1.51
CA GLY A 134 13.51 -8.82 0.65
C GLY A 134 13.92 -7.35 0.84
N HIS A 135 13.35 -6.65 1.82
CA HIS A 135 13.79 -5.31 2.20
C HIS A 135 15.20 -5.35 2.83
N PRO A 136 16.14 -4.47 2.44
CA PRO A 136 17.54 -4.53 2.86
C PRO A 136 17.75 -4.31 4.37
N ASN A 137 16.91 -3.48 5.01
CA ASN A 137 17.04 -3.15 6.43
C ASN A 137 15.67 -2.94 7.07
N LEU A 138 14.88 -4.01 7.20
CA LEU A 138 13.57 -3.94 7.84
C LEU A 138 13.72 -3.86 9.36
N LYS A 139 13.75 -2.64 9.88
CA LYS A 139 13.79 -2.32 11.31
C LYS A 139 12.86 -1.14 11.58
N ARG A 140 12.47 -0.98 12.85
CA ARG A 140 11.74 0.20 13.33
C ARG A 140 12.46 1.49 12.90
N LEU A 141 11.68 2.54 12.70
CA LEU A 141 12.14 3.81 12.15
C LEU A 141 11.79 4.98 13.06
N LEU A 142 10.52 5.06 13.46
CA LEU A 142 9.94 6.13 14.25
C LEU A 142 9.87 5.75 15.72
N MET A 143 9.52 4.49 16.02
CA MET A 143 9.42 3.99 17.38
C MET A 143 10.79 3.54 17.91
N PRO A 144 10.97 3.55 19.24
CA PRO A 144 12.10 2.89 19.89
C PRO A 144 12.28 1.45 19.41
N GLU A 145 13.51 0.98 19.27
CA GLU A 145 13.83 -0.35 18.73
C GLU A 145 13.24 -1.49 19.58
N ASP A 146 13.08 -1.25 20.89
CA ASP A 146 12.52 -2.15 21.90
C ASP A 146 10.99 -2.08 22.00
N TRP A 147 10.33 -1.22 21.22
CA TRP A 147 8.88 -1.07 21.27
C TRP A 147 8.16 -2.36 20.87
N VAL A 148 7.10 -2.70 21.61
CA VAL A 148 6.25 -3.86 21.34
C VAL A 148 4.87 -3.36 20.90
N GLY A 149 4.38 -3.89 19.77
CA GLY A 149 3.10 -3.49 19.18
C GLY A 149 3.25 -2.53 17.99
N TYR A 150 2.09 -2.12 17.45
CA TYR A 150 1.97 -1.39 16.19
C TYR A 150 0.96 -0.23 16.35
N PRO A 151 1.44 1.01 16.60
CA PRO A 151 0.60 2.11 17.09
C PRO A 151 -0.59 2.52 16.21
N LEU A 152 -0.48 2.38 14.87
CA LEU A 152 -1.54 2.85 13.97
C LEU A 152 -2.62 1.80 13.66
N ARG A 153 -2.48 0.58 14.18
CA ARG A 153 -3.56 -0.41 14.14
C ARG A 153 -4.70 0.02 15.06
N LYS A 154 -5.95 -0.23 14.64
CA LYS A 154 -7.14 0.20 15.41
C LYS A 154 -7.38 -0.57 16.71
N ASP A 155 -6.61 -1.62 16.95
CA ASP A 155 -6.65 -2.46 18.16
C ASP A 155 -5.43 -2.24 19.08
N TYR A 156 -4.58 -1.25 18.78
CA TYR A 156 -3.43 -0.96 19.60
C TYR A 156 -3.85 -0.39 20.97
N ILE A 157 -3.38 -1.01 22.03
CA ILE A 157 -3.55 -0.54 23.40
C ILE A 157 -2.22 0.09 23.82
N SER A 158 -2.21 1.41 23.98
CA SER A 158 -1.04 2.13 24.47
C SER A 158 -0.66 1.65 25.87
N PRO A 159 0.62 1.33 26.12
CA PRO A 159 1.08 1.02 27.47
C PRO A 159 0.95 2.24 28.39
N ASP A 160 0.72 1.98 29.67
CA ASP A 160 0.68 3.00 30.74
C ASP A 160 2.09 3.44 31.13
N PHE A 161 2.81 4.07 30.20
CA PHE A 161 4.08 4.72 30.50
C PHE A 161 3.85 6.00 31.31
N TYR A 162 4.74 6.28 32.26
CA TYR A 162 4.66 7.48 33.11
C TYR A 162 4.65 8.76 32.26
N GLU A 163 5.44 8.78 31.19
CA GLU A 163 5.59 9.89 30.26
C GLU A 163 4.34 10.16 29.40
N LEU A 164 3.41 9.20 29.33
CA LEU A 164 2.16 9.32 28.57
C LEU A 164 0.95 9.65 29.45
N GLN A 165 1.14 9.76 30.77
CA GLN A 165 0.08 10.11 31.71
C GLN A 165 -0.22 11.61 31.69
N ASP A 166 -1.34 11.96 32.33
CA ASP A 166 -1.66 13.36 32.62
C ASP A 166 -0.53 14.02 33.43
N ALA A 167 -0.35 15.33 33.24
CA ALA A 167 0.79 16.11 33.75
C ALA A 167 0.78 16.37 35.29
N TYR A 168 0.25 15.43 36.07
CA TYR A 168 0.17 15.49 37.53
C TYR A 168 1.48 15.11 38.23
#